data_AF-A0A286TU19-F1
#
_entry.id   AF-A0A286TU19-F1
#
_cell.length_a   1.000
_cell.length_b   1.000
_cell.length_c   1.000
_cell.angle_alpha   90.00
_cell.angle_beta   90.00
_cell.angle_gamma   90.00
#
_symmetry.space_group_name_H-M   'P 1'
#
loop_
_entity.id
_entity.type
_entity.pdbx_description
1 polymer ?
#
loop_
_entity_poly.entity_id
_entity_poly.type
_entity_poly.pdbx_seq_one_letter_code
_entity_poly.pdbx_strand_id
1 'polypeptide(L)'
;MSRLFPIIENIKVDLKSLISIKHTCDPEICSEKGSCCSEYEVCMEKREVDKIVTHIPEAAKFAPQLIANGTYRNIFEETDDNLVSIDTDEENQCLFAWRNGKGEALCSLHSHALKNNLSFYDTKPESCCLWPLAIYDGSPKILTVQDDAFNFDCNKRHKSEKARLDPEISSIINNVYGTKMLTGINHAISIM
;
A
#
# COMPACT_ATOMS: atom_id res chain seq x y z
N MET A 1 -20.16 -14.42 16.82
CA MET A 1 -19.59 -13.13 16.35
C MET A 1 -18.06 -13.04 16.53
N SER A 2 -17.45 -13.65 17.56
CA SER A 2 -16.00 -13.56 17.81
C SER A 2 -15.10 -14.24 16.76
N ARG A 3 -15.57 -15.28 16.04
CA ARG A 3 -14.74 -16.03 15.08
C ARG A 3 -14.37 -15.26 13.81
N LEU A 4 -15.16 -14.27 13.42
CA LEU A 4 -14.88 -13.46 12.21
C LEU A 4 -13.90 -12.32 12.47
N PHE A 5 -13.69 -11.98 13.74
CA PHE A 5 -12.83 -10.88 14.18
C PHE A 5 -11.88 -11.32 15.29
N PRO A 6 -10.99 -12.32 15.06
CA PRO A 6 -9.99 -12.69 16.03
C PRO A 6 -9.05 -11.52 16.34
N ILE A 7 -8.44 -11.55 17.52
CA ILE A 7 -7.34 -10.66 17.89
C ILE A 7 -6.05 -11.44 17.72
N ILE A 8 -5.15 -10.94 16.88
CA ILE A 8 -3.85 -11.55 16.55
C ILE A 8 -2.82 -10.43 16.65
N GLU A 9 -1.74 -10.65 17.40
CA GLU A 9 -0.71 -9.62 17.66
C GLU A 9 -1.31 -8.26 18.09
N ASN A 10 -2.33 -8.28 18.96
CA ASN A 10 -3.06 -7.08 19.43
C ASN A 10 -3.80 -6.28 18.33
N ILE A 11 -4.08 -6.90 17.18
CA ILE A 11 -4.88 -6.34 16.09
C ILE A 11 -6.12 -7.19 15.90
N LYS A 12 -7.29 -6.55 15.81
CA LYS A 12 -8.55 -7.22 15.43
C LYS A 12 -8.58 -7.39 13.93
N VAL A 13 -8.74 -8.62 13.43
CA VAL A 13 -8.65 -8.89 11.99
C VAL A 13 -10.03 -9.21 11.41
N ASP A 14 -10.51 -8.45 10.43
CA ASP A 14 -11.73 -8.80 9.68
C ASP A 14 -11.44 -9.91 8.68
N LEU A 15 -11.54 -11.16 9.13
CA LEU A 15 -11.25 -12.32 8.30
C LEU A 15 -12.16 -12.38 7.08
N LYS A 16 -13.42 -11.97 7.21
CA LYS A 16 -14.40 -12.03 6.13
C LYS A 16 -13.98 -11.10 4.99
N SER A 17 -13.56 -9.88 5.31
CA SER A 17 -13.10 -8.92 4.32
C SER A 17 -11.82 -9.40 3.65
N LEU A 18 -10.84 -9.86 4.44
CA LEU A 18 -9.55 -10.35 3.93
C LEU A 18 -9.68 -11.54 2.96
N ILE A 19 -10.54 -12.51 3.23
CA ILE A 19 -10.75 -13.66 2.31
C ILE A 19 -11.63 -13.32 1.10
N SER A 20 -12.28 -12.15 1.10
CA SER A 20 -13.22 -11.74 0.04
C SER A 20 -12.56 -10.99 -1.11
N ILE A 21 -11.27 -10.71 -1.04
CA ILE A 21 -10.52 -9.96 -2.04
C ILE A 21 -9.44 -10.82 -2.69
N LYS A 22 -9.25 -10.61 -3.99
CA LYS A 22 -8.05 -10.98 -4.74
C LYS A 22 -7.35 -9.69 -5.14
N HIS A 23 -6.04 -9.66 -4.95
CA HIS A 23 -5.23 -8.51 -5.30
C HIS A 23 -4.11 -8.92 -6.24
N THR A 24 -3.78 -8.08 -7.20
CA THR A 24 -2.54 -8.16 -7.96
C THR A 24 -2.10 -6.76 -8.28
N CYS A 25 -1.01 -6.30 -7.68
CA CYS A 25 -0.45 -4.99 -8.00
C CYS A 25 0.15 -5.06 -9.41
N ASP A 26 -0.55 -4.47 -10.37
CA ASP A 26 -0.08 -4.33 -11.74
C ASP A 26 -0.17 -2.86 -12.14
N PRO A 27 0.99 -2.17 -12.24
CA PRO A 27 1.02 -0.76 -12.62
C PRO A 27 0.42 -0.50 -14.01
N GLU A 28 0.44 -1.46 -14.93
CA GLU A 28 -0.15 -1.28 -16.28
C GLU A 28 -1.69 -1.18 -16.21
N ILE A 29 -2.30 -1.80 -15.19
CA ILE A 29 -3.75 -1.80 -14.96
C ILE A 29 -4.22 -0.54 -14.18
N CYS A 30 -3.31 0.22 -13.57
CA CYS A 30 -3.62 1.45 -12.82
C CYS A 30 -4.03 2.66 -13.69
N SER A 31 -4.32 2.44 -14.98
CA SER A 31 -4.46 3.47 -16.01
C SER A 31 -5.90 3.92 -16.28
N GLU A 32 -6.92 3.06 -16.08
CA GLU A 32 -8.31 3.35 -16.50
C GLU A 32 -9.21 3.95 -15.41
N LYS A 33 -9.03 3.54 -14.14
CA LYS A 33 -9.92 3.95 -13.02
C LYS A 33 -9.19 4.68 -11.89
N GLY A 34 -7.99 5.18 -12.16
CA GLY A 34 -7.12 5.78 -11.17
C GLY A 34 -6.19 4.77 -10.51
N SER A 35 -5.33 5.29 -9.63
CA SER A 35 -4.32 4.51 -8.92
C SER A 35 -4.33 4.88 -7.44
N CYS A 36 -3.84 4.02 -6.55
CA CYS A 36 -3.71 4.40 -5.15
C CYS A 36 -2.82 5.64 -4.94
N CYS A 37 -1.96 5.98 -5.92
CA CYS A 37 -1.12 7.17 -5.87
C CYS A 37 -1.84 8.46 -6.30
N SER A 38 -3.06 8.38 -6.84
CA SER A 38 -3.90 9.54 -7.20
C SER A 38 -5.04 9.79 -6.22
N GLU A 39 -5.39 8.81 -5.40
CA GLU A 39 -6.60 8.88 -4.55
C GLU A 39 -6.32 9.03 -3.05
N TYR A 40 -5.13 8.64 -2.59
CA TYR A 40 -4.82 8.63 -1.16
C TYR A 40 -3.65 9.53 -0.81
N GLU A 41 -3.81 10.24 0.31
CA GLU A 41 -2.69 10.84 1.02
C GLU A 41 -1.81 9.73 1.61
N VAL A 42 -0.51 9.81 1.35
CA VAL A 42 0.45 8.82 1.84
C VAL A 42 1.10 9.34 3.10
N CYS A 43 0.66 8.81 4.23
CA CYS A 43 1.28 9.05 5.53
C CYS A 43 2.22 7.91 5.91
N MET A 44 3.31 8.24 6.60
CA MET A 44 4.32 7.29 7.07
C MET A 44 4.89 7.73 8.42
N GLU A 45 5.54 6.82 9.13
CA GLU A 45 6.27 7.19 10.34
C GLU A 45 7.59 7.90 10.00
N LYS A 46 8.07 8.78 10.89
CA LYS A 46 9.35 9.50 10.70
C LYS A 46 10.54 8.57 10.40
N ARG A 47 10.53 7.35 10.95
CA ARG A 47 11.58 6.33 10.70
C ARG A 47 11.66 5.86 9.24
N GLU A 48 10.59 6.02 8.47
CA GLU A 48 10.52 5.58 7.08
C GLU A 48 11.09 6.63 6.12
N VAL A 49 11.16 7.90 6.52
CA VAL A 49 11.57 9.01 5.65
C VAL A 49 12.97 8.78 5.08
N ASP A 50 13.94 8.43 5.93
CA ASP A 50 15.33 8.19 5.51
C ASP A 50 15.41 7.10 4.43
N LYS A 51 14.62 6.03 4.58
CA LYS A 51 14.51 4.96 3.58
C LYS A 51 14.07 5.54 2.24
N ILE A 52 12.97 6.31 2.22
CA ILE A 52 12.43 6.88 0.98
C ILE A 52 13.41 7.87 0.34
N VAL A 53 14.08 8.72 1.14
CA VAL A 53 15.07 9.69 0.65
C VAL A 53 16.17 9.01 -0.16
N THR A 54 16.64 7.83 0.24
CA THR A 54 17.68 7.10 -0.51
C THR A 54 17.25 6.69 -1.92
N HIS A 55 15.95 6.56 -2.17
CA HIS A 55 15.40 6.16 -3.46
C HIS A 55 15.00 7.34 -4.36
N ILE A 56 14.94 8.57 -3.82
CA ILE A 56 14.56 9.78 -4.57
C ILE A 56 15.41 9.98 -5.86
N PRO A 57 16.75 9.83 -5.85
CA PRO A 57 17.55 10.03 -7.06
C PRO A 57 17.14 9.15 -8.24
N GLU A 58 16.80 7.88 -7.98
CA GLU A 58 16.39 6.94 -9.01
C GLU A 58 14.91 7.09 -9.37
N ALA A 59 14.06 7.42 -8.40
CA ALA A 59 12.65 7.74 -8.65
C ALA A 59 12.50 9.00 -9.51
N ALA A 60 13.34 10.02 -9.31
CA ALA A 60 13.35 11.26 -10.07
C ALA A 60 13.67 11.06 -11.56
N LYS A 61 14.27 9.93 -11.95
CA LYS A 61 14.45 9.56 -13.37
C LYS A 61 13.12 9.25 -14.06
N PHE A 62 12.08 8.94 -13.30
CA PHE A 62 10.72 8.69 -13.78
C PHE A 62 9.78 9.87 -13.49
N ALA A 63 9.96 10.53 -12.35
CA ALA A 63 9.16 11.67 -11.90
C ALA A 63 10.05 12.94 -11.77
N PRO A 64 10.31 13.67 -12.88
CA PRO A 64 11.20 14.84 -12.87
C PRO A 64 10.73 15.97 -11.96
N GLN A 65 9.43 16.03 -11.63
CA GLN A 65 8.88 16.99 -10.68
C GLN A 65 9.42 16.83 -9.26
N LEU A 66 10.10 15.73 -8.93
CA LEU A 66 10.84 15.60 -7.67
C LEU A 66 12.08 16.53 -7.62
N ILE A 67 12.42 17.20 -8.71
CA ILE A 67 13.53 18.15 -8.81
C ILE A 67 12.97 19.58 -8.91
N ALA A 68 13.54 20.50 -8.12
CA ALA A 68 13.36 21.95 -8.26
C ALA A 68 14.72 22.64 -8.18
N ASN A 69 14.94 23.62 -9.07
CA ASN A 69 16.13 24.47 -9.05
C ASN A 69 17.46 23.68 -9.04
N GLY A 70 17.50 22.53 -9.71
CA GLY A 70 18.68 21.66 -9.78
C GLY A 70 18.94 20.79 -8.54
N THR A 71 18.03 20.81 -7.56
CA THR A 71 18.10 20.02 -6.33
C THR A 71 16.83 19.18 -6.13
N TYR A 72 16.90 18.13 -5.33
CA TYR A 72 15.71 17.37 -4.95
C TYR A 72 14.81 18.22 -4.06
N ARG A 73 13.51 18.24 -4.35
CA ARG A 73 12.51 18.92 -3.52
C ARG A 73 12.42 18.24 -2.17
N ASN A 74 12.19 19.01 -1.11
CA ASN A 74 11.57 18.44 0.06
C ASN A 74 10.11 18.16 -0.30
N ILE A 75 9.68 16.92 -0.14
CA ILE A 75 8.33 16.42 -0.49
C ILE A 75 7.62 15.86 0.74
N PHE A 76 8.17 16.12 1.93
CA PHE A 76 7.72 15.58 3.20
C PHE A 76 7.21 16.72 4.08
N GLU A 77 5.98 16.56 4.57
CA GLU A 77 5.34 17.48 5.51
C GLU A 77 5.01 16.74 6.81
N GLU A 78 5.27 17.36 7.97
CA GLU A 78 4.86 16.77 9.25
C GLU A 78 3.37 17.02 9.48
N THR A 79 2.64 15.99 9.90
CA THR A 79 1.22 16.09 10.21
C THR A 79 0.99 16.26 11.72
N ASP A 80 -0.20 16.73 12.11
CA ASP A 80 -0.58 16.92 13.53
C ASP A 80 -0.53 15.63 14.37
N ASP A 81 -0.63 14.46 13.72
CA ASP A 81 -0.64 13.15 14.37
C ASP A 81 0.77 12.54 14.56
N ASN A 82 1.83 13.34 14.44
CA ASN A 82 3.24 12.92 14.46
C ASN A 82 3.62 11.97 13.31
N LEU A 83 2.87 11.98 12.21
CA LEU A 83 3.22 11.29 10.97
C LEU A 83 3.91 12.26 10.01
N VAL A 84 4.38 11.72 8.90
CA VAL A 84 4.91 12.48 7.77
C VAL A 84 4.09 12.13 6.54
N SER A 85 3.53 13.13 5.87
CA SER A 85 2.83 12.97 4.59
C SER A 85 3.79 13.22 3.43
N ILE A 86 3.48 12.62 2.28
CA ILE A 86 4.11 12.97 1.00
C ILE A 86 3.24 14.02 0.32
N ASP A 87 3.87 15.13 -0.08
CA ASP A 87 3.22 16.21 -0.81
C ASP A 87 2.51 15.72 -2.10
N THR A 88 1.49 16.47 -2.49
CA THR A 88 0.78 16.31 -3.75
C THR A 88 1.10 17.44 -4.73
N ASP A 89 0.83 17.20 -6.01
CA ASP A 89 0.86 18.23 -7.05
C ASP A 89 -0.46 19.03 -7.12
N GLU A 90 -0.56 19.94 -8.09
CA GLU A 90 -1.75 20.78 -8.31
C GLU A 90 -3.02 19.98 -8.69
N GLU A 91 -2.87 18.73 -9.14
CA GLU A 91 -3.97 17.80 -9.43
C GLU A 91 -4.31 16.91 -8.21
N ASN A 92 -3.71 17.17 -7.05
CA ASN A 92 -3.78 16.36 -5.84
C ASN A 92 -3.19 14.94 -6.00
N GLN A 93 -2.30 14.72 -6.97
CA GLN A 93 -1.61 13.44 -7.12
C GLN A 93 -0.35 13.42 -6.25
N CYS A 94 -0.02 12.28 -5.64
CA CYS A 94 1.23 12.11 -4.91
C CYS A 94 2.44 12.54 -5.78
N LEU A 95 3.42 13.26 -5.25
CA LEU A 95 4.57 13.72 -6.04
C LEU A 95 5.43 12.58 -6.64
N PHE A 96 5.30 11.34 -6.15
CA PHE A 96 5.90 10.17 -6.78
C PHE A 96 5.10 9.62 -7.98
N ALA A 97 3.88 10.08 -8.21
CA ALA A 97 3.09 9.72 -9.38
C ALA A 97 3.74 10.28 -10.65
N TRP A 98 3.74 9.51 -11.73
CA TRP A 98 4.22 9.97 -13.04
C TRP A 98 3.45 9.25 -14.14
N ARG A 99 3.48 9.80 -15.35
CA ARG A 99 2.84 9.17 -16.52
C ARG A 99 3.88 8.62 -17.48
N ASN A 100 3.70 7.39 -17.92
CA ASN A 100 4.55 6.80 -18.95
C ASN A 100 4.20 7.36 -20.35
N GLY A 101 4.92 6.89 -21.37
CA GLY A 101 4.70 7.33 -22.76
C GLY A 101 3.31 7.02 -23.34
N LYS A 102 2.51 6.16 -22.68
CA LYS A 102 1.11 5.86 -23.05
C LYS A 102 0.09 6.71 -22.26
N GLY A 103 0.55 7.53 -21.31
CA GLY A 103 -0.31 8.33 -20.43
C GLY A 103 -0.78 7.61 -19.17
N GLU A 104 -0.34 6.36 -18.95
CA GLU A 104 -0.73 5.54 -17.79
C GLU A 104 -0.08 6.10 -16.51
N ALA A 105 -0.86 6.27 -15.44
CA ALA A 105 -0.38 6.77 -14.15
C ALA A 105 0.33 5.66 -13.36
N LEU A 106 1.58 5.91 -12.96
CA LEU A 106 2.47 4.96 -12.31
C LEU A 106 3.13 5.59 -11.09
N CYS A 107 3.63 4.74 -10.18
CA CYS A 107 4.42 5.17 -9.02
C CYS A 107 5.92 5.08 -9.34
N SER A 108 6.66 6.18 -9.25
CA SER A 108 8.09 6.22 -9.57
C SER A 108 8.96 5.38 -8.62
N LEU A 109 8.60 5.27 -7.34
CA LEU A 109 9.27 4.34 -6.40
C LEU A 109 9.06 2.87 -6.81
N HIS A 110 7.87 2.53 -7.30
CA HIS A 110 7.57 1.19 -7.78
C HIS A 110 8.29 0.92 -9.12
N SER A 111 8.27 1.88 -10.06
CA SER A 111 9.01 1.80 -11.33
C SER A 111 10.52 1.66 -11.09
N HIS A 112 11.07 2.39 -10.11
CA HIS A 112 12.45 2.26 -9.67
C HIS A 112 12.73 0.84 -9.15
N ALA A 113 11.87 0.30 -8.29
CA ALA A 113 12.03 -1.05 -7.74
C ALA A 113 12.05 -2.11 -8.85
N LEU A 114 11.08 -2.08 -9.77
CA LEU A 114 11.00 -2.99 -10.91
C LEU A 114 12.25 -2.90 -11.79
N LYS A 115 12.68 -1.67 -12.14
CA LYS A 115 13.85 -1.44 -13.00
C LYS A 115 15.14 -1.98 -12.38
N ASN A 116 15.27 -1.98 -11.06
CA ASN A 116 16.48 -2.38 -10.34
C ASN A 116 16.36 -3.74 -9.65
N ASN A 117 15.28 -4.49 -9.91
CA ASN A 117 14.99 -5.78 -9.29
C ASN A 117 15.06 -5.71 -7.74
N LEU A 118 14.54 -4.61 -7.17
CA LEU A 118 14.42 -4.41 -5.74
C LEU A 118 13.04 -4.85 -5.25
N SER A 119 12.96 -5.23 -3.98
CA SER A 119 11.68 -5.44 -3.32
C SER A 119 10.95 -4.11 -3.19
N PHE A 120 9.67 -4.06 -3.55
CA PHE A 120 8.86 -2.87 -3.35
C PHE A 120 8.64 -2.55 -1.86
N TYR A 121 8.75 -3.54 -0.96
CA TYR A 121 8.66 -3.33 0.49
C TYR A 121 9.87 -2.56 1.05
N ASP A 122 11.01 -2.66 0.37
CA ASP A 122 12.23 -1.95 0.76
C ASP A 122 12.26 -0.52 0.19
N THR A 123 11.48 -0.23 -0.86
CA THR A 123 11.52 1.07 -1.53
C THR A 123 10.33 1.98 -1.22
N LYS A 124 9.18 1.43 -0.85
CA LYS A 124 7.93 2.19 -0.64
C LYS A 124 7.60 2.35 0.85
N PRO A 125 6.80 3.37 1.22
CA PRO A 125 6.23 3.47 2.56
C PRO A 125 5.37 2.24 2.88
N GLU A 126 5.35 1.84 4.15
CA GLU A 126 4.54 0.72 4.64
C GLU A 126 3.05 0.91 4.31
N SER A 127 2.55 2.14 4.40
CA SER A 127 1.17 2.49 4.01
C SER A 127 0.86 2.18 2.55
N CYS A 128 1.79 2.47 1.62
CA CYS A 128 1.64 2.08 0.22
C CYS A 128 1.73 0.57 0.01
N CYS A 129 2.59 -0.12 0.77
CA CYS A 129 2.76 -1.56 0.71
C CYS A 129 1.58 -2.35 1.30
N LEU A 130 0.77 -1.69 2.13
CA LEU A 130 -0.38 -2.29 2.78
C LEU A 130 -1.59 -2.41 1.85
N TRP A 131 -1.65 -1.62 0.76
CA TRP A 131 -2.73 -1.69 -0.22
C TRP A 131 -2.97 -3.13 -0.72
N PRO A 132 -4.22 -3.64 -0.75
CA PRO A 132 -5.50 -2.96 -0.54
C PRO A 132 -6.05 -3.06 0.89
N LEU A 133 -5.20 -3.41 1.86
CA LEU A 133 -5.58 -3.49 3.27
C LEU A 133 -5.53 -2.11 3.93
N ALA A 134 -6.28 -1.96 5.01
CA ALA A 134 -6.28 -0.78 5.86
C ALA A 134 -6.29 -1.16 7.33
N ILE A 135 -5.74 -0.25 8.16
CA ILE A 135 -5.94 -0.26 9.60
C ILE A 135 -6.92 0.85 9.94
N TYR A 136 -8.05 0.50 10.55
CA TYR A 136 -8.97 1.45 11.14
C TYR A 136 -8.75 1.58 12.65
N ASP A 137 -9.01 2.78 13.16
CA ASP A 137 -8.98 3.03 14.59
C ASP A 137 -10.07 2.25 15.32
N GLY A 138 -9.68 1.73 16.48
CA GLY A 138 -10.47 0.87 17.34
C GLY A 138 -9.68 0.50 18.57
N SER A 139 -10.31 -0.17 19.53
CA SER A 139 -9.64 -0.71 20.71
C SER A 139 -9.91 -2.22 20.82
N PRO A 140 -9.05 -3.08 20.23
CA PRO A 140 -7.83 -2.76 19.45
C PRO A 140 -8.13 -2.28 18.02
N LYS A 141 -7.08 -1.78 17.32
CA LYS A 141 -7.14 -1.40 15.90
C LYS A 141 -7.60 -2.56 15.02
N ILE A 142 -8.22 -2.24 13.88
CA ILE A 142 -8.87 -3.23 13.02
C ILE A 142 -8.16 -3.32 11.66
N LEU A 143 -7.59 -4.48 11.34
CA LEU A 143 -7.08 -4.79 10.00
C LEU A 143 -8.23 -5.32 9.13
N THR A 144 -8.48 -4.67 8.00
CA THR A 144 -9.51 -5.04 7.02
C THR A 144 -9.07 -4.64 5.60
N VAL A 145 -9.95 -4.77 4.62
CA VAL A 145 -9.78 -4.28 3.24
C VAL A 145 -10.30 -2.84 3.15
N GLN A 146 -9.62 -1.99 2.39
CA GLN A 146 -10.10 -0.62 2.10
C GLN A 146 -11.51 -0.63 1.49
N ASP A 147 -12.37 0.30 1.91
CA ASP A 147 -13.80 0.27 1.60
C ASP A 147 -14.07 0.38 0.09
N ASP A 148 -13.26 1.19 -0.58
CA ASP A 148 -13.30 1.48 -2.01
C ASP A 148 -12.28 0.66 -2.81
N ALA A 149 -11.60 -0.32 -2.20
CA ALA A 149 -10.59 -1.15 -2.88
C ALA A 149 -11.12 -1.75 -4.19
N PHE A 150 -12.39 -2.14 -4.23
CA PHE A 150 -13.01 -2.75 -5.42
C PHE A 150 -13.33 -1.77 -6.56
N ASN A 151 -13.10 -0.47 -6.37
CA ASN A 151 -13.17 0.53 -7.45
C ASN A 151 -11.94 0.48 -8.36
N PHE A 152 -10.85 -0.15 -7.90
CA PHE A 152 -9.60 -0.28 -8.63
C PHE A 152 -9.49 -1.64 -9.32
N ASP A 153 -9.04 -1.65 -10.57
CA ASP A 153 -9.00 -2.86 -11.41
C ASP A 153 -7.98 -3.92 -10.94
N CYS A 154 -7.03 -3.53 -10.09
CA CYS A 154 -6.10 -4.43 -9.40
C CYS A 154 -6.76 -5.31 -8.32
N ASN A 155 -8.03 -5.03 -7.99
CA ASN A 155 -8.78 -5.72 -6.94
C ASN A 155 -10.05 -6.38 -7.50
N LYS A 156 -10.28 -7.64 -7.11
CA LYS A 156 -11.47 -8.39 -7.53
C LYS A 156 -12.13 -9.08 -6.35
N ARG A 157 -13.46 -9.17 -6.36
CA ARG A 157 -14.19 -9.96 -5.36
C ARG A 157 -13.88 -11.43 -5.54
N HIS A 158 -13.49 -12.07 -4.44
CA HIS A 158 -13.29 -13.51 -4.37
C HIS A 158 -14.51 -14.19 -3.78
N LYS A 159 -15.12 -15.09 -4.55
CA LYS A 159 -16.05 -16.10 -4.05
C LYS A 159 -15.36 -17.44 -4.13
N SER A 160 -14.60 -17.79 -3.09
CA SER A 160 -14.02 -19.13 -2.96
C SER A 160 -14.99 -20.05 -2.23
N GLU A 161 -15.06 -21.31 -2.64
CA GLU A 161 -15.75 -22.36 -1.87
C GLU A 161 -15.00 -22.71 -0.57
N LYS A 162 -13.70 -22.39 -0.51
CA LYS A 162 -12.84 -22.61 0.66
C LYS A 162 -12.28 -21.27 1.16
N ALA A 163 -12.50 -20.96 2.43
CA ALA A 163 -11.94 -19.77 3.06
C ALA A 163 -10.41 -19.86 3.06
N ARG A 164 -9.77 -18.98 2.28
CA ARG A 164 -8.32 -18.81 2.24
C ARG A 164 -7.98 -17.39 1.82
N LEU A 165 -6.84 -16.91 2.26
CA LEU A 165 -6.28 -15.67 1.73
C LEU A 165 -5.85 -15.88 0.28
N ASP A 166 -5.96 -14.81 -0.50
CA ASP A 166 -5.25 -14.70 -1.76
C ASP A 166 -3.72 -14.66 -1.53
N PRO A 167 -2.89 -15.21 -2.43
CA PRO A 167 -1.43 -15.22 -2.26
C PRO A 167 -0.81 -13.83 -2.07
N GLU A 168 -1.29 -12.82 -2.79
CA GLU A 168 -0.75 -11.45 -2.67
C GLU A 168 -1.16 -10.82 -1.34
N ILE A 169 -2.39 -11.05 -0.87
CA ILE A 169 -2.82 -10.62 0.47
C ILE A 169 -1.97 -11.30 1.55
N SER A 170 -1.65 -12.58 1.38
CA SER A 170 -0.75 -13.31 2.30
C SER A 170 0.66 -12.70 2.31
N SER A 171 1.17 -12.33 1.14
CA SER A 171 2.46 -11.67 0.96
C SER A 171 2.49 -10.31 1.67
N ILE A 172 1.48 -9.46 1.45
CA ILE A 172 1.35 -8.15 2.11
C ILE A 172 1.37 -8.31 3.63
N ILE A 173 0.56 -9.21 4.17
CA ILE A 173 0.48 -9.44 5.62
C ILE A 173 1.85 -9.88 6.17
N ASN A 174 2.52 -10.82 5.49
CA ASN A 174 3.81 -11.31 5.96
C ASN A 174 4.92 -10.25 5.90
N ASN A 175 4.94 -9.42 4.85
CA ASN A 175 5.99 -8.41 4.70
C ASN A 175 5.78 -7.20 5.60
N VAL A 176 4.52 -6.80 5.88
CA VAL A 176 4.23 -5.63 6.73
C VAL A 176 4.14 -5.99 8.22
N TYR A 177 3.46 -7.09 8.57
CA TYR A 177 3.24 -7.48 9.98
C TYR A 177 4.07 -8.69 10.43
N GLY A 178 4.76 -9.36 9.51
CA GLY A 178 5.57 -10.52 9.82
C GLY A 178 4.83 -11.87 9.82
N THR A 179 5.62 -12.94 9.89
CA THR A 179 5.14 -14.33 9.78
C THR A 179 4.21 -14.77 10.92
N LYS A 180 4.36 -14.21 12.12
CA LYS A 180 3.49 -14.50 13.26
C LYS A 180 2.05 -14.09 12.97
N MET A 181 1.85 -12.87 12.46
CA MET A 181 0.55 -12.36 12.07
C MET A 181 -0.09 -13.23 10.98
N LEU A 182 0.65 -13.52 9.91
CA LEU A 182 0.15 -14.38 8.82
C LEU A 182 -0.26 -15.77 9.32
N THR A 183 0.56 -16.38 10.18
CA THR A 183 0.28 -17.72 10.73
C THR A 183 -0.96 -17.70 11.62
N GLY A 184 -1.11 -16.68 12.46
CA GLY A 184 -2.30 -16.48 13.28
C GLY A 184 -3.57 -16.33 12.44
N ILE A 185 -3.50 -15.56 11.35
CA ILE A 185 -4.65 -15.36 10.43
C ILE A 185 -5.01 -16.66 9.73
N ASN A 186 -4.03 -17.39 9.18
CA ASN A 186 -4.28 -18.67 8.52
C ASN A 186 -4.86 -19.71 9.49
N HIS A 187 -4.37 -19.75 10.74
CA HIS A 187 -4.94 -20.61 11.76
C HIS A 187 -6.41 -20.24 12.05
N ALA A 188 -6.70 -18.95 12.24
CA ALA A 188 -8.05 -18.49 12.50
C ALA A 188 -9.00 -18.81 11.33
N ILE A 189 -8.56 -18.65 10.07
CA ILE A 189 -9.33 -19.04 8.88
C ILE A 189 -9.60 -20.55 8.86
N SER A 190 -8.63 -21.39 9.25
CA SER A 190 -8.79 -22.85 9.20
C SER A 190 -9.85 -23.41 10.16
N ILE A 191 -10.23 -22.63 11.18
CA ILE A 191 -11.21 -23.01 12.22
C ILE A 191 -12.52 -22.19 12.14
N MET A 192 -12.68 -21.36 11.11
CA MET A 192 -13.92 -20.64 10.80
C MET A 192 -15.02 -21.60 10.34
#